data_AF-A0A2V5YFM5-F1
#
_entry.id   AF-A0A2V5YFM5-F1
#
_cell.length_a   1.000
_cell.length_b   1.000
_cell.length_c   1.000
_cell.angle_alpha   90.00
_cell.angle_beta   90.00
_cell.angle_gamma   90.00
#
_symmetry.space_group_name_H-M   'P 1'
#
loop_
_entity.id
_entity.type
_entity.pdbx_description
1 polymer ?
#
loop_
_entity_poly.entity_id
_entity_poly.type
_entity_poly.pdbx_seq_one_letter_code
_entity_poly.pdbx_strand_id
1 'polypeptide(L)' 'MNYRLLGKSGLRVSEFCLGTMTFGEDWGWGSSKD' A
#
# COMPACT_ATOMS: atom_id res chain seq x y z
N MET A 1 16.20 -7.57 -0.54
CA MET A 1 15.17 -6.57 -0.88
C MET A 1 15.70 -5.21 -0.46
N ASN A 2 15.80 -4.25 -1.38
CA ASN A 2 16.32 -2.92 -1.06
C ASN A 2 15.20 -2.09 -0.42
N TYR A 3 15.49 -1.51 0.74
CA TYR A 3 14.59 -0.60 1.42
C TYR A 3 15.18 0.81 1.39
N ARG A 4 14.33 1.79 1.13
CA ARG A 4 14.69 3.22 1.09
C ARG A 4 13.98 3.96 2.20
N LEU A 5 14.57 5.06 2.66
CA LEU A 5 13.88 5.96 3.58
C LEU A 5 12.76 6.67 2.83
N LEU A 6 11.55 6.61 3.40
CA LEU A 6 10.42 7.38 2.92
C LEU A 6 10.60 8.84 3.37
N GLY A 7 11.43 9.59 2.65
CA GLY A 7 11.75 10.98 2.96
C GLY A 7 12.34 11.13 4.38
N LYS A 8 11.85 12.14 5.12
CA LYS A 8 12.28 12.42 6.50
C LYS A 8 11.49 11.65 7.57
N SER A 9 10.61 10.72 7.19
CA SER A 9 9.75 9.99 8.14
C SER A 9 10.49 8.97 9.01
N GLY A 10 11.72 8.61 8.62
CA GLY A 10 12.46 7.51 9.26
C GLY A 10 11.94 6.11 8.89
N LEU A 11 10.82 6.01 8.17
CA LEU A 11 10.27 4.73 7.72
C LEU A 11 11.11 4.15 6.58
N ARG A 12 11.50 2.89 6.71
CA ARG A 12 12.13 2.13 5.64
C ARG A 12 11.05 1.40 4.85
N VAL A 13 10.91 1.74 3.57
CA VAL A 13 9.91 1.18 2.65
C VAL A 13 10.61 0.44 1.52
N SER A 14 9.98 -0.58 0.97
CA SER A 14 10.45 -1.22 -0.26
C SER A 14 10.35 -0.24 -1.44
N GLU A 15 11.10 -0.53 -2.50
CA GLU A 15 11.01 0.22 -3.77
C GLU A 15 9.68 -0.04 -4.52
N PHE A 16 8.92 -1.04 -4.06
CA PHE A 16 7.63 -1.44 -4.61
C PHE A 16 6.54 -1.26 -3.57
N CYS A 17 5.33 -0.93 -4.03
CA CYS A 17 4.14 -0.76 -3.20
C CYS A 17 3.03 -1.70 -3.67
N LEU A 18 2.29 -2.30 -2.73
CA LEU A 18 1.09 -3.06 -3.00
C LEU A 18 -0.12 -2.11 -3.00
N GLY A 19 -0.74 -1.93 -4.16
CA GLY A 19 -2.00 -1.19 -4.27
C GLY A 19 -3.19 -2.06 -3.87
N THR A 20 -4.03 -1.57 -2.98
CA THR A 20 -5.24 -2.27 -2.48
C THR A 20 -6.52 -1.49 -2.81
N MET A 21 -6.45 -0.56 -3.74
CA MET A 21 -7.55 0.39 -4.02
C MET A 21 -8.79 -0.31 -4.58
N THR A 22 -8.49 -1.36 -5.31
CA THR A 22 -9.39 -2.29 -5.95
C THR A 22 -9.67 -3.48 -5.04
N PHE A 23 -9.01 -3.44 -3.88
CA PHE A 23 -9.30 -4.34 -2.83
C PHE A 23 -10.54 -3.90 -2.12
N GLY A 24 -11.25 -2.70 -2.31
CA GLY A 24 -12.59 -2.05 -1.85
C GLY A 24 -14.00 -2.28 -2.60
N GLU A 25 -15.12 -2.82 -2.07
CA GLU A 25 -16.20 -3.57 -2.85
C GLU A 25 -17.08 -2.90 -3.94
N ASP A 26 -17.26 -1.59 -3.92
CA ASP A 26 -18.40 -0.95 -4.62
C ASP A 26 -18.27 -0.79 -6.14
N TRP A 27 -17.08 -1.01 -6.69
CA TRP A 27 -16.86 -1.07 -8.15
C TRP A 27 -17.25 -2.43 -8.74
N GLY A 28 -17.78 -3.33 -7.89
CA GLY A 28 -17.91 -4.76 -8.12
C GLY A 28 -16.74 -5.57 -7.58
N TRP A 29 -15.69 -4.96 -7.04
CA TRP A 29 -14.69 -5.71 -6.29
C TRP A 29 -14.03 -4.90 -5.20
N GLY A 30 -13.83 -5.56 -4.05
CA GLY A 30 -12.96 -5.11 -3.01
C GLY A 30 -13.19 -5.39 -1.46
N SER A 31 -13.00 -4.42 -0.51
CA SER A 31 -12.25 -4.45 0.81
C SER A 31 -13.14 -3.64 1.67
N SER A 32 -14.03 -4.41 2.23
CA SER A 32 -14.90 -3.98 3.28
C SER A 32 -14.10 -3.72 4.54
N LYS A 33 -14.80 -3.08 5.47
CA LYS A 33 -14.20 -2.31 6.56
C LYS A 33 -13.67 -3.18 7.71
N ASP A 34 -13.84 -4.50 7.64
CA ASP A 34 -13.50 -5.47 8.68
C ASP A 34 -12.43 -6.47 8.20
#